data_AF-A0A8X6GPU7-F1
#
_entry.id   AF-A0A8X6GPU7-F1
#
_cell.length_a   1.000
_cell.length_b   1.000
_cell.length_c   1.000
_cell.angle_alpha   90.00
_cell.angle_beta   90.00
_cell.angle_gamma   90.00
#
_symmetry.space_group_name_H-M   'P 1'
#
loop_
_entity.id
_entity.type
_entity.pdbx_description
1 polymer ?
#
loop_
_entity_poly.entity_id
_entity_poly.type
_entity_poly.pdbx_seq_one_letter_code
_entity_poly.pdbx_strand_id
1 'polypeptide(L)'
;MKEGRAEACVSAGNTGALMGLAKLLLKPLEGIERPALVTVLPHQQKGKTVVLDLGANVDCDSTMLVQFAVMGAVLAEEVVGIKNPRVALLNIGEEETKGLDSIREASLMLKTVPTINYIGYLEANELLTGKTDVLVCDGFTGNVTLKTMEGVVRMFLSLLKSQGEGKKRSWWLLLLKRWLQKSLTRRFSHLNPDQYNGACLLGLRGTVIKSHGAANQRAFAVAIEQAVQAVQRQVPQRIAARLESVYPAGFEPLDDGKGVNLRAHR
;
A
#
# COMPACT_ATOMS: atom_id res chain seq x y z
N MET A 1 10.18 21.94 -2.08
CA MET A 1 9.79 20.97 -3.11
C MET A 1 9.48 21.63 -4.45
N LYS A 2 8.36 22.34 -4.61
CA LYS A 2 8.02 22.98 -5.90
C LYS A 2 9.13 23.89 -6.46
N GLU A 3 9.79 24.65 -5.59
CA GLU A 3 10.92 25.53 -5.95
C GLU A 3 12.28 24.83 -5.98
N GLY A 4 12.33 23.49 -5.96
CA GLY A 4 13.59 22.72 -5.98
C GLY A 4 14.40 22.75 -4.67
N ARG A 5 14.00 23.52 -3.65
CA ARG A 5 14.72 23.64 -2.36
C ARG A 5 14.66 22.41 -1.44
N ALA A 6 13.93 21.37 -1.81
CA ALA A 6 13.80 20.12 -1.03
C ALA A 6 13.27 18.99 -1.91
N GLU A 7 13.73 17.75 -1.67
CA GLU A 7 13.38 16.56 -2.48
C GLU A 7 12.20 15.76 -1.90
N ALA A 8 11.93 15.88 -0.60
CA ALA A 8 10.81 15.22 0.06
C ALA A 8 10.11 16.10 1.10
N CYS A 9 8.88 15.71 1.46
CA CYS A 9 8.11 16.28 2.56
C CYS A 9 7.54 15.17 3.44
N VAL A 10 7.63 15.35 4.76
CA VAL A 10 7.01 14.47 5.76
C VAL A 10 6.03 15.32 6.58
N SER A 11 4.78 14.89 6.71
CA SER A 11 3.78 15.64 7.48
C SER A 11 2.89 14.75 8.36
N ALA A 12 2.78 15.11 9.63
CA ALA A 12 1.83 14.52 10.58
C ALA A 12 0.45 15.21 10.58
N GLY A 13 0.25 16.24 9.74
CA GLY A 13 -0.97 17.06 9.70
C GLY A 13 -2.20 16.36 9.13
N ASN A 14 -3.23 17.12 8.73
CA ASN A 14 -4.44 16.54 8.13
C ASN A 14 -4.12 15.85 6.79
N THR A 15 -4.57 14.60 6.62
CA THR A 15 -4.31 13.79 5.41
C THR A 15 -4.88 14.43 4.14
N GLY A 16 -6.13 14.88 4.19
CA GLY A 16 -6.79 15.50 3.02
C GLY A 16 -6.13 16.81 2.60
N ALA A 17 -5.77 17.66 3.57
CA ALA A 17 -5.04 18.90 3.29
C ALA A 17 -3.66 18.63 2.68
N LEU A 18 -2.91 17.66 3.23
CA LEU A 18 -1.61 17.26 2.68
C LEU A 18 -1.74 16.77 1.25
N MET A 19 -2.68 15.86 0.99
CA MET A 19 -2.90 15.30 -0.34
C MET A 19 -3.33 16.36 -1.35
N GLY A 20 -4.28 17.24 -0.98
CA GLY A 20 -4.76 18.31 -1.85
C GLY A 20 -3.65 19.28 -2.24
N LEU A 21 -2.86 19.72 -1.26
CA LEU A 21 -1.72 20.61 -1.51
C LEU A 21 -0.61 19.91 -2.31
N ALA A 22 -0.30 18.65 -2.00
CA ALA A 22 0.73 17.88 -2.70
C ALA A 22 0.35 17.67 -4.18
N LYS A 23 -0.90 17.27 -4.46
CA LYS A 23 -1.41 17.14 -5.83
C LYS A 23 -1.36 18.46 -6.59
N LEU A 24 -1.80 19.55 -5.97
CA LEU A 24 -1.82 20.88 -6.59
C LEU A 24 -0.42 21.43 -6.89
N LEU A 25 0.51 21.28 -5.94
CA LEU A 25 1.82 21.92 -6.00
C LEU A 25 2.87 21.08 -6.73
N LEU A 26 2.85 19.76 -6.58
CA LEU A 26 3.84 18.85 -7.16
C LEU A 26 3.39 18.25 -8.49
N LYS A 27 2.07 18.14 -8.71
CA LYS A 27 1.42 17.47 -9.84
C LYS A 27 1.73 15.95 -9.91
N PRO A 28 0.81 15.15 -10.47
CA PRO A 28 1.10 13.77 -10.83
C PRO A 28 2.25 13.65 -11.85
N LEU A 29 2.87 12.47 -11.88
CA LEU A 29 3.74 12.05 -12.98
C LEU A 29 2.92 11.98 -14.28
N GLU A 30 3.59 12.14 -15.42
CA GLU A 30 2.95 11.94 -16.71
C GLU A 30 2.48 10.48 -16.85
N GLY A 31 1.26 10.29 -17.38
CA GLY A 31 0.61 8.97 -17.41
C GLY A 31 0.01 8.50 -16.08
N ILE A 32 0.12 9.26 -14.98
CA ILE A 32 -0.61 9.00 -13.73
C ILE A 32 -1.77 9.98 -13.59
N GLU A 33 -2.98 9.48 -13.44
CA GLU A 33 -4.16 10.33 -13.25
C GLU A 33 -4.24 10.91 -11.84
N ARG A 34 -4.06 10.04 -10.84
CA ARG A 34 -4.16 10.41 -9.43
C ARG A 34 -3.11 9.68 -8.61
N PRO A 35 -2.52 10.35 -7.60
CA PRO A 35 -1.60 9.67 -6.69
C PRO A 35 -2.36 8.68 -5.80
N ALA A 36 -1.67 7.66 -5.31
CA ALA A 36 -2.20 6.67 -4.39
C ALA A 36 -1.55 6.81 -3.00
N LEU A 37 -2.30 6.54 -1.93
CA LEU A 37 -1.76 6.43 -0.59
C LEU A 37 -1.30 4.98 -0.37
N VAL A 38 -0.02 4.80 -0.08
CA VAL A 38 0.63 3.49 -0.06
C VAL A 38 1.26 3.23 1.29
N THR A 39 1.11 2.02 1.81
CA THR A 39 1.83 1.56 3.00
C THR A 39 2.50 0.21 2.74
N VAL A 40 3.46 -0.14 3.59
CA VAL A 40 4.16 -1.42 3.53
C VAL A 40 3.88 -2.18 4.82
N LEU A 41 3.14 -3.28 4.70
CA LEU A 41 2.75 -4.12 5.81
C LEU A 41 3.65 -5.35 5.91
N PRO A 42 3.95 -5.84 7.13
CA PRO A 42 4.60 -7.12 7.30
C PRO A 42 3.61 -8.26 7.01
N HIS A 43 4.11 -9.44 6.63
CA HIS A 43 3.28 -10.64 6.53
C HIS A 43 3.91 -11.85 7.25
N GLN A 44 3.12 -12.91 7.44
CA GLN A 44 3.43 -14.09 8.24
C GLN A 44 4.75 -14.80 7.84
N GLN A 45 5.14 -14.70 6.57
CA GLN A 45 6.37 -15.29 6.03
C GLN A 45 7.63 -14.43 6.27
N LYS A 46 7.60 -13.46 7.19
CA LYS A 46 8.71 -12.53 7.51
C LYS A 46 9.11 -11.61 6.33
N GLY A 47 8.24 -11.43 5.36
CA GLY A 47 8.40 -10.44 4.28
C GLY A 47 7.49 -9.24 4.48
N LYS A 48 7.31 -8.46 3.41
CA LYS A 48 6.50 -7.26 3.39
C LYS A 48 5.62 -7.21 2.13
N THR A 49 4.41 -6.68 2.27
CA THR A 49 3.45 -6.46 1.19
C THR A 49 3.17 -4.97 1.08
N VAL A 50 3.35 -4.43 -0.13
CA VAL A 50 2.96 -3.07 -0.50
C VAL A 50 1.45 -3.04 -0.72
N VAL A 51 0.74 -2.11 -0.10
CA VAL A 51 -0.73 -2.00 -0.22
C VAL A 51 -1.10 -0.60 -0.67
N LEU A 52 -1.93 -0.52 -1.70
CA LEU A 52 -2.45 0.72 -2.28
C LEU A 52 -3.78 0.46 -2.98
N ASP A 53 -4.68 1.41 -3.12
CA ASP A 53 -4.74 2.71 -2.45
C ASP A 53 -5.38 2.58 -1.06
N LEU A 54 -4.97 3.42 -0.11
CA LEU A 54 -5.42 3.41 1.28
C LEU A 54 -6.28 4.61 1.65
N GLY A 55 -6.87 5.25 0.63
CA GLY A 55 -7.84 6.34 0.80
C GLY A 55 -7.42 7.65 0.14
N ALA A 56 -6.48 7.63 -0.82
CA ALA A 56 -6.24 8.82 -1.64
C ALA A 56 -7.40 9.10 -2.61
N ASN A 57 -8.03 8.03 -3.10
CA ASN A 57 -9.09 8.03 -4.10
C ASN A 57 -10.22 7.13 -3.59
N VAL A 58 -11.39 7.70 -3.34
CA VAL A 58 -12.54 6.93 -2.81
C VAL A 58 -12.99 5.87 -3.80
N ASP A 59 -13.00 6.21 -5.09
CA ASP A 59 -13.36 5.33 -6.18
C ASP A 59 -12.26 5.39 -7.24
N CYS A 60 -12.05 4.26 -7.94
CA CYS A 60 -10.99 4.06 -8.91
C CYS A 60 -11.54 3.25 -10.10
N ASP A 61 -11.34 3.77 -11.31
CA ASP A 61 -11.57 3.02 -12.54
C ASP A 61 -10.47 1.97 -12.79
N SER A 62 -10.66 1.19 -13.86
CA SER A 62 -9.75 0.11 -14.24
C SER A 62 -8.36 0.62 -14.64
N THR A 63 -8.27 1.78 -15.30
CA THR A 63 -7.00 2.43 -15.68
C THR A 63 -6.20 2.83 -14.44
N MET A 64 -6.83 3.44 -13.44
CA MET A 64 -6.20 3.80 -12.17
C MET A 64 -5.67 2.56 -11.44
N LEU A 65 -6.43 1.46 -11.39
CA LEU A 65 -5.96 0.22 -10.77
C LEU A 65 -4.73 -0.36 -11.47
N VAL A 66 -4.65 -0.28 -12.81
CA VAL A 66 -3.45 -0.69 -13.56
C VAL A 66 -2.26 0.23 -13.23
N GLN A 67 -2.47 1.55 -13.19
CA GLN A 67 -1.42 2.50 -12.78
C GLN A 67 -0.93 2.19 -11.35
N PHE A 68 -1.83 1.84 -10.44
CA PHE A 68 -1.48 1.47 -9.07
C PHE A 68 -0.67 0.18 -9.04
N ALA A 69 -1.02 -0.84 -9.82
CA ALA A 69 -0.23 -2.05 -9.95
C ALA A 69 1.21 -1.76 -10.38
N VAL A 70 1.40 -0.89 -11.38
CA VAL A 70 2.73 -0.47 -11.85
C VAL A 70 3.50 0.27 -10.76
N MET A 71 2.87 1.27 -10.13
CA MET A 71 3.49 2.04 -9.05
C MET A 71 3.89 1.17 -7.87
N GLY A 72 2.99 0.26 -7.45
CA GLY A 72 3.23 -0.68 -6.35
C GLY A 72 4.36 -1.66 -6.66
N ALA A 73 4.42 -2.19 -7.88
CA ALA A 73 5.50 -3.07 -8.34
C ALA A 73 6.86 -2.36 -8.28
N VAL A 74 6.95 -1.12 -8.77
CA VAL A 74 8.19 -0.34 -8.68
C VAL A 74 8.58 -0.08 -7.23
N LEU A 75 7.63 0.28 -6.36
CA LEU A 75 7.94 0.50 -4.94
C LEU A 75 8.44 -0.79 -4.26
N ALA A 76 7.81 -1.94 -4.54
CA ALA A 76 8.23 -3.23 -4.02
C ALA A 76 9.63 -3.63 -4.50
N GLU A 77 9.95 -3.39 -5.77
CA GLU A 77 11.27 -3.68 -6.32
C GLU A 77 12.36 -2.78 -5.73
N GLU A 78 12.10 -1.48 -5.66
CA GLU A 78 13.14 -0.47 -5.42
C GLU A 78 13.35 -0.13 -3.95
N VAL A 79 12.28 -0.14 -3.18
CA VAL A 79 12.32 0.22 -1.75
C VAL A 79 12.29 -1.02 -0.90
N VAL A 80 11.44 -2.01 -1.23
CA VAL A 80 11.33 -3.25 -0.46
C VAL A 80 12.41 -4.26 -0.86
N GLY A 81 12.91 -4.21 -2.09
CA GLY A 81 13.96 -5.10 -2.59
C GLY A 81 13.45 -6.45 -3.09
N ILE A 82 12.16 -6.53 -3.47
CA ILE A 82 11.54 -7.76 -3.98
C ILE A 82 11.73 -7.82 -5.49
N LYS A 83 12.57 -8.74 -5.97
CA LYS A 83 12.75 -8.98 -7.41
C LYS A 83 11.47 -9.60 -7.98
N ASN A 84 10.96 -9.05 -9.08
CA ASN A 84 9.76 -9.52 -9.78
C ASN A 84 8.53 -9.67 -8.85
N PRO A 85 8.08 -8.59 -8.20
CA PRO A 85 7.06 -8.65 -7.15
C PRO A 85 5.73 -9.16 -7.69
N ARG A 86 5.12 -10.12 -6.99
CA ARG A 86 3.78 -10.62 -7.30
C ARG A 86 2.76 -9.53 -7.01
N VAL A 87 1.95 -9.18 -7.99
CA VAL A 87 0.92 -8.15 -7.91
C VAL A 87 -0.45 -8.80 -7.97
N ALA A 88 -1.34 -8.41 -7.07
CA ALA A 88 -2.71 -8.90 -7.02
C ALA A 88 -3.71 -7.75 -6.88
N LEU A 89 -4.92 -7.93 -7.39
CA LEU A 89 -6.04 -7.04 -7.11
C LEU A 89 -6.85 -7.60 -5.93
N LEU A 90 -7.18 -6.76 -4.96
CA LEU A 90 -8.09 -7.10 -3.88
C LEU A 90 -9.49 -7.32 -4.47
N ASN A 91 -10.12 -8.44 -4.12
CA ASN A 91 -11.45 -8.78 -4.58
C ASN A 91 -12.26 -9.48 -3.48
N ILE A 92 -13.56 -9.67 -3.73
CA ILE A 92 -14.51 -10.37 -2.86
C ILE A 92 -14.48 -11.91 -3.05
N GLY A 93 -13.53 -12.41 -3.83
CA GLY A 93 -13.32 -13.82 -4.10
C GLY A 93 -12.23 -14.03 -5.16
N GLU A 94 -11.69 -15.25 -5.23
CA GLU A 94 -10.64 -15.61 -6.19
C GLU A 94 -11.20 -15.86 -7.62
N GLU A 95 -12.53 -16.01 -7.77
CA GLU A 95 -13.14 -16.33 -9.07
C GLU A 95 -13.22 -15.14 -10.03
N GLU A 96 -12.97 -15.37 -11.33
CA GLU A 96 -12.93 -14.32 -12.36
C GLU A 96 -14.23 -13.53 -12.52
N THR A 97 -15.37 -14.13 -12.16
CA THR A 97 -16.70 -13.54 -12.32
C THR A 97 -17.09 -12.60 -11.18
N LYS A 98 -16.41 -12.67 -10.03
CA LYS A 98 -16.72 -11.86 -8.85
C LYS A 98 -16.01 -10.51 -8.88
N GLY A 99 -16.59 -9.55 -8.17
CA GLY A 99 -16.05 -8.20 -8.04
C GLY A 99 -16.73 -7.16 -8.92
N LEU A 100 -16.22 -5.94 -8.82
CA LEU A 100 -16.68 -4.80 -9.60
C LEU A 100 -16.17 -4.88 -11.05
N ASP A 101 -16.88 -4.23 -11.97
CA ASP A 101 -16.46 -4.12 -13.37
C ASP A 101 -15.04 -3.55 -13.51
N SER A 102 -14.73 -2.49 -12.76
CA SER A 102 -13.40 -1.87 -12.76
C SER A 102 -12.27 -2.84 -12.38
N ILE A 103 -12.51 -3.72 -11.40
CA ILE A 103 -11.53 -4.74 -10.98
C ILE A 103 -11.36 -5.80 -12.08
N ARG A 104 -12.46 -6.22 -12.71
CA ARG A 104 -12.43 -7.24 -13.78
C ARG A 104 -11.71 -6.71 -15.03
N GLU A 105 -12.01 -5.48 -15.43
CA GLU A 105 -11.33 -4.82 -16.56
C GLU A 105 -9.85 -4.59 -16.27
N ALA A 106 -9.51 -4.13 -15.07
CA ALA A 106 -8.11 -3.98 -14.66
C ALA A 106 -7.37 -5.32 -14.70
N SER A 107 -8.01 -6.41 -14.25
CA SER A 107 -7.46 -7.76 -14.32
C SER A 107 -7.16 -8.20 -15.75
N LEU A 108 -8.09 -7.94 -16.69
CA LEU A 108 -7.90 -8.23 -18.11
C LEU A 108 -6.72 -7.45 -18.69
N MET A 109 -6.59 -6.17 -18.35
CA MET A 109 -5.46 -5.35 -18.77
C MET A 109 -4.14 -5.82 -18.15
N LEU A 110 -4.09 -6.11 -16.85
CA LEU A 110 -2.85 -6.54 -16.18
C LEU A 110 -2.31 -7.86 -16.72
N LYS A 111 -3.18 -8.77 -17.19
CA LYS A 111 -2.76 -10.02 -17.85
C LYS A 111 -2.01 -9.77 -19.16
N THR A 112 -2.19 -8.63 -19.82
CA THR A 112 -1.51 -8.32 -21.10
C THR A 112 -0.20 -7.56 -20.90
N VAL A 113 0.14 -7.16 -19.66
CA VAL A 113 1.35 -6.38 -19.35
C VAL A 113 2.49 -7.30 -18.92
N PRO A 114 3.46 -7.63 -19.82
CA PRO A 114 4.51 -8.61 -19.52
C PRO A 114 5.50 -8.16 -18.44
N THR A 115 5.58 -6.86 -18.17
CA THR A 115 6.48 -6.27 -17.16
C THR A 115 5.92 -6.31 -15.74
N ILE A 116 4.71 -6.85 -15.56
CA ILE A 116 4.06 -6.99 -14.25
C ILE A 116 3.78 -8.47 -14.00
N ASN A 117 4.29 -8.98 -12.87
CA ASN A 117 4.01 -10.33 -12.42
C ASN A 117 2.63 -10.37 -11.73
N TYR A 118 1.57 -10.26 -12.55
CA TYR A 118 0.20 -10.29 -12.08
C TYR A 118 -0.25 -11.72 -11.74
N ILE A 119 -0.66 -11.94 -10.49
CA ILE A 119 -1.06 -13.28 -9.99
C ILE A 119 -2.57 -13.45 -9.82
N GLY A 120 -3.37 -12.46 -10.25
CA GLY A 120 -4.84 -12.51 -10.15
C GLY A 120 -5.39 -11.82 -8.90
N TYR A 121 -6.45 -12.40 -8.36
CA TYR A 121 -7.19 -11.84 -7.22
C TYR A 121 -6.71 -12.39 -5.88
N LEU A 122 -6.91 -11.59 -4.84
CA LEU A 122 -6.75 -11.99 -3.45
C LEU A 122 -7.88 -11.44 -2.60
N GLU A 123 -8.25 -12.18 -1.56
CA GLU A 123 -9.22 -11.74 -0.57
C GLU A 123 -8.56 -10.99 0.61
N ALA A 124 -9.33 -10.18 1.33
CA ALA A 124 -8.81 -9.33 2.40
C ALA A 124 -8.21 -10.11 3.60
N ASN A 125 -8.73 -11.32 3.88
CA ASN A 125 -8.20 -12.24 4.90
C ASN A 125 -6.79 -12.74 4.55
N GLU A 126 -6.37 -12.64 3.29
CA GLU A 126 -5.09 -13.13 2.81
C GLU A 126 -3.98 -12.07 2.82
N LEU A 127 -4.34 -10.81 3.11
CA LEU A 127 -3.45 -9.65 3.12
C LEU A 127 -2.13 -9.91 3.86
N LEU A 128 -2.19 -10.59 5.02
CA LEU A 128 -1.02 -10.82 5.87
C LEU A 128 -0.40 -12.21 5.71
N THR A 129 -0.80 -13.00 4.71
CA THR A 129 -0.31 -14.38 4.52
C THR A 129 1.02 -14.46 3.78
N GLY A 130 1.35 -13.44 2.98
CA GLY A 130 2.51 -13.44 2.07
C GLY A 130 2.23 -14.05 0.69
N LYS A 131 0.95 -14.25 0.33
CA LYS A 131 0.57 -14.67 -1.03
C LYS A 131 0.89 -13.63 -2.10
N THR A 132 0.93 -12.33 -1.76
CA THR A 132 1.31 -11.25 -2.67
C THR A 132 2.35 -10.31 -2.06
N ASP A 133 3.11 -9.66 -2.94
CA ASP A 133 4.09 -8.63 -2.61
C ASP A 133 3.51 -7.22 -2.81
N VAL A 134 2.50 -7.09 -3.69
CA VAL A 134 1.74 -5.87 -3.95
C VAL A 134 0.25 -6.20 -4.00
N LEU A 135 -0.56 -5.54 -3.16
CA LEU A 135 -2.01 -5.64 -3.18
C LEU A 135 -2.61 -4.30 -3.59
N VAL A 136 -3.37 -4.32 -4.69
CA VAL A 136 -4.00 -3.15 -5.29
C VAL A 136 -5.51 -3.14 -5.02
N CYS A 137 -6.05 -1.98 -4.65
CA CYS A 137 -7.48 -1.77 -4.37
C CYS A 137 -7.85 -0.30 -4.59
N ASP A 138 -9.15 -0.02 -4.65
CA ASP A 138 -9.65 1.34 -4.50
C ASP A 138 -9.43 1.84 -3.07
N GLY A 139 -9.35 3.16 -2.90
CA GLY A 139 -9.04 3.75 -1.61
C GLY A 139 -10.14 3.62 -0.57
N PHE A 140 -11.41 3.41 -0.95
CA PHE A 140 -12.44 3.12 0.04
C PHE A 140 -12.22 1.74 0.66
N THR A 141 -12.13 0.70 -0.16
CA THR A 141 -11.92 -0.69 0.27
C THR A 141 -10.59 -0.85 0.99
N GLY A 142 -9.51 -0.24 0.48
CA GLY A 142 -8.20 -0.31 1.10
C GLY A 142 -8.14 0.35 2.47
N ASN A 143 -8.76 1.52 2.63
CA ASN A 143 -8.81 2.23 3.91
C ASN A 143 -9.65 1.49 4.96
N VAL A 144 -10.79 0.91 4.55
CA VAL A 144 -11.63 0.08 5.43
C VAL A 144 -10.86 -1.17 5.87
N THR A 145 -10.21 -1.86 4.93
CA THR A 145 -9.39 -3.04 5.20
C THR A 145 -8.26 -2.73 6.20
N LEU A 146 -7.49 -1.68 5.95
CA LEU A 146 -6.38 -1.26 6.81
C LEU A 146 -6.86 -0.92 8.22
N LYS A 147 -7.88 -0.08 8.36
CA LYS A 147 -8.40 0.34 9.68
C LYS A 147 -9.02 -0.81 10.45
N THR A 148 -9.69 -1.73 9.76
CA THR A 148 -10.24 -2.94 10.39
C THR A 148 -9.11 -3.80 10.96
N MET A 149 -8.06 -4.05 10.17
CA MET A 149 -6.87 -4.78 10.60
C MET A 149 -6.21 -4.10 11.81
N GLU A 150 -5.97 -2.79 11.76
CA GLU A 150 -5.38 -2.03 12.87
C GLU A 150 -6.24 -2.11 14.14
N GLY A 151 -7.58 -2.00 14.00
CA GLY A 151 -8.52 -2.11 15.11
C GLY A 151 -8.46 -3.48 15.79
N VAL A 152 -8.45 -4.55 15.00
CA VAL A 152 -8.31 -5.93 15.48
C VAL A 152 -6.97 -6.12 16.20
N VAL A 153 -5.86 -5.64 15.61
CA VAL A 153 -4.53 -5.72 16.25
C VAL A 153 -4.50 -4.97 17.57
N ARG A 154 -5.04 -3.74 17.63
CA ARG A 154 -5.12 -2.95 18.87
C ARG A 154 -5.95 -3.66 19.94
N MET A 155 -7.07 -4.28 19.56
CA MET A 155 -7.91 -5.08 20.46
C MET A 155 -7.13 -6.28 21.02
N PHE A 156 -6.43 -7.05 20.19
CA PHE A 156 -5.61 -8.16 20.68
C PHE A 156 -4.49 -7.68 21.62
N LEU A 157 -3.80 -6.60 21.27
CA LEU A 157 -2.75 -6.01 22.12
C LEU A 157 -3.29 -5.46 23.44
N SER A 158 -4.52 -4.92 23.46
CA SER A 158 -5.14 -4.43 24.70
C SER A 158 -5.52 -5.57 25.62
N LEU A 159 -6.11 -6.66 25.09
CA LEU A 159 -6.43 -7.87 25.86
C LEU A 159 -5.18 -8.53 26.46
N LEU A 160 -4.03 -8.46 25.76
CA LEU A 160 -2.76 -8.93 26.31
C LEU A 160 -2.22 -8.05 27.43
N LYS A 161 -2.57 -6.74 27.47
CA LYS A 161 -2.15 -5.80 28.52
C LYS A 161 -3.12 -5.80 29.71
N SER A 162 -4.42 -5.90 29.48
CA SER A 162 -5.45 -5.89 30.52
C SER A 162 -5.64 -7.29 31.10
N GLN A 163 -4.89 -7.62 32.16
CA GLN A 163 -5.33 -8.57 33.19
C GLN A 163 -4.32 -8.56 34.34
N GLY A 164 -4.56 -7.68 35.31
CA GLY A 164 -3.69 -7.50 36.47
C GLY A 164 -4.40 -7.03 37.72
N GLU A 165 -5.72 -7.22 37.86
CA GLU A 165 -6.42 -6.95 39.13
C GLU A 165 -7.39 -8.11 39.40
N GLY A 166 -7.09 -8.91 40.42
CA GLY A 166 -7.97 -9.98 40.87
C GLY A 166 -7.33 -11.36 40.95
N LYS A 167 -7.09 -11.78 42.21
CA LYS A 167 -6.74 -13.11 42.74
C LYS A 167 -5.25 -13.43 42.93
N LYS A 168 -4.97 -13.91 44.16
CA LYS A 168 -3.78 -14.61 44.62
C LYS A 168 -3.50 -15.81 43.70
N ARG A 169 -2.86 -15.58 42.55
CA ARG A 169 -2.36 -16.64 41.67
C ARG A 169 -0.95 -17.01 42.11
N SER A 170 -0.67 -18.31 42.07
CA SER A 170 0.64 -18.89 42.37
C SER A 170 1.76 -18.15 41.61
N TRP A 171 2.89 -17.90 42.28
CA TRP A 171 4.01 -17.10 41.74
C TRP A 171 4.58 -17.67 40.43
N TRP A 172 4.53 -18.99 40.23
CA TRP A 172 4.96 -19.66 39.00
C TRP A 172 4.02 -19.40 37.81
N LEU A 173 2.71 -19.25 38.04
CA LEU A 173 1.74 -18.86 37.01
C LEU A 173 1.97 -17.41 36.57
N LEU A 174 2.36 -16.54 37.50
CA LEU A 174 2.74 -15.15 37.20
C LEU A 174 4.01 -15.08 36.35
N LEU A 175 5.02 -15.91 36.64
CA LEU A 175 6.24 -16.01 35.83
C LEU A 175 5.98 -16.59 34.44
N LEU A 176 5.22 -17.68 34.34
CA LEU A 176 4.83 -18.27 33.06
C LEU A 176 4.01 -17.28 32.23
N LYS A 177 3.07 -16.57 32.86
CA LYS A 177 2.29 -15.50 32.21
C LYS A 177 3.18 -14.36 31.74
N ARG A 178 4.11 -13.88 32.57
CA ARG A 178 5.06 -12.82 32.18
C ARG A 178 5.94 -13.25 31.01
N TRP A 179 6.43 -14.49 31.03
CA TRP A 179 7.22 -15.05 29.93
C TRP A 179 6.38 -15.15 28.64
N LEU A 180 5.15 -15.65 28.74
CA LEU A 180 4.22 -15.78 27.62
C LEU A 180 3.82 -14.41 27.05
N GLN A 181 3.50 -13.42 27.91
CA GLN A 181 3.26 -12.04 27.52
C GLN A 181 4.48 -11.43 26.84
N LYS A 182 5.69 -11.63 27.38
CA LYS A 182 6.94 -11.10 26.79
C LYS A 182 7.25 -11.76 25.45
N SER A 183 6.95 -13.05 25.30
CA SER A 183 7.09 -13.81 24.06
C SER A 183 6.08 -13.37 23.00
N LEU A 184 4.80 -13.26 23.36
CA LEU A 184 3.75 -12.75 22.48
C LEU A 184 4.01 -11.30 22.10
N THR A 185 4.27 -10.41 23.05
CA THR A 185 4.55 -9.00 22.72
C THR A 185 5.76 -8.85 21.81
N ARG A 186 6.82 -9.65 21.96
CA ARG A 186 7.92 -9.68 20.97
C ARG A 186 7.45 -10.18 19.60
N ARG A 187 6.70 -11.29 19.56
CA ARG A 187 6.16 -11.87 18.32
C ARG A 187 5.05 -11.03 17.66
N PHE A 188 4.42 -10.09 18.36
CA PHE A 188 3.38 -9.23 17.80
C PHE A 188 3.81 -7.75 17.77
N SER A 189 4.99 -7.41 18.30
CA SER A 189 5.50 -6.04 18.28
C SER A 189 5.70 -5.52 16.87
N HIS A 190 6.15 -6.39 15.96
CA HIS A 190 6.22 -6.09 14.53
C HIS A 190 4.85 -6.06 13.87
N LEU A 191 3.72 -6.15 14.57
CA LEU A 191 2.40 -5.85 14.00
C LEU A 191 1.84 -4.57 14.61
N ASN A 192 2.58 -3.91 15.51
CA ASN A 192 2.13 -2.66 16.08
C ASN A 192 2.06 -1.58 14.99
N PRO A 193 0.89 -0.99 14.71
CA PRO A 193 0.74 0.07 13.71
C PRO A 193 1.69 1.24 13.93
N ASP A 194 2.10 1.51 15.19
CA ASP A 194 3.05 2.57 15.53
C ASP A 194 4.44 2.38 14.88
N GLN A 195 4.80 1.14 14.50
CA GLN A 195 6.07 0.84 13.81
C GLN A 195 5.96 1.01 12.28
N TYR A 196 4.74 1.15 11.75
CA TYR A 196 4.43 1.23 10.31
C TYR A 196 4.01 2.64 9.89
N ASN A 197 4.62 3.64 10.52
CA ASN A 197 4.30 5.02 10.26
C ASN A 197 5.00 5.54 9.00
N GLY A 198 4.26 6.26 8.15
CA GLY A 198 4.77 6.89 6.95
C GLY A 198 4.13 6.38 5.66
N ALA A 199 2.84 6.62 5.47
CA ALA A 199 2.19 6.27 4.20
C ALA A 199 2.72 7.18 3.08
N CYS A 200 3.23 6.60 1.99
CA CYS A 200 3.77 7.34 0.86
C CYS A 200 2.62 7.76 -0.08
N LEU A 201 2.60 9.02 -0.48
CA LEU A 201 1.71 9.51 -1.53
C LEU A 201 2.41 9.34 -2.89
N LEU A 202 2.20 8.17 -3.48
CA LEU A 202 2.92 7.67 -4.66
C LEU A 202 2.29 8.20 -5.95
N GLY A 203 3.10 8.41 -6.99
CA GLY A 203 2.63 8.93 -8.30
C GLY A 203 2.73 10.44 -8.48
N LEU A 204 3.30 11.16 -7.52
CA LEU A 204 3.64 12.59 -7.65
C LEU A 204 5.08 12.77 -8.15
N ARG A 205 5.36 13.95 -8.74
CA ARG A 205 6.73 14.33 -9.18
C ARG A 205 7.74 14.50 -8.04
N GLY A 206 7.29 14.47 -6.78
CA GLY A 206 8.13 14.55 -5.60
C GLY A 206 7.64 13.63 -4.49
N THR A 207 8.53 13.30 -3.56
CA THR A 207 8.23 12.34 -2.48
C THR A 207 7.48 13.01 -1.33
N VAL A 208 6.28 12.51 -1.02
CA VAL A 208 5.49 12.99 0.11
C VAL A 208 5.12 11.82 1.01
N ILE A 209 5.46 11.91 2.29
CA ILE A 209 5.15 10.91 3.32
C ILE A 209 4.16 11.48 4.34
N LYS A 210 3.06 10.77 4.54
CA LYS A 210 2.07 11.03 5.58
C LYS A 210 2.44 10.24 6.84
N SER A 211 2.81 10.96 7.90
CA SER A 211 2.99 10.40 9.24
C SER A 211 1.68 10.45 10.03
N HIS A 212 1.39 9.53 10.95
CA HIS A 212 0.21 9.60 11.80
C HIS A 212 0.25 10.83 12.72
N GLY A 213 -0.90 11.46 12.96
CA GLY A 213 -0.99 12.61 13.86
C GLY A 213 -0.61 12.30 15.31
N ALA A 214 -0.82 11.05 15.74
CA ALA A 214 -0.44 10.55 17.06
C ALA A 214 0.95 9.89 17.10
N ALA A 215 1.78 10.08 16.06
CA ALA A 215 3.09 9.45 15.96
C ALA A 215 4.03 9.94 17.08
N ASN A 216 4.65 8.99 17.78
CA ASN A 216 5.74 9.28 18.71
C ASN A 216 7.07 9.55 17.96
N GLN A 217 8.11 9.98 18.67
CA GLN A 217 9.42 10.32 18.10
C GLN A 217 10.00 9.20 17.22
N ARG A 218 9.89 7.93 17.66
CA ARG A 218 10.40 6.78 16.90
C ARG A 218 9.61 6.57 15.60
N ALA A 219 8.28 6.62 15.70
CA ALA A 219 7.41 6.51 14.54
C ALA A 219 7.66 7.64 13.53
N PHE A 220 7.91 8.87 13.99
CA PHE A 220 8.21 9.98 13.09
C PHE A 220 9.59 9.84 12.44
N ALA A 221 10.59 9.32 13.16
CA ALA A 221 11.91 8.99 12.60
C ALA A 221 11.81 7.96 11.47
N VAL A 222 11.00 6.90 11.64
CA VAL A 222 10.74 5.90 10.58
C VAL A 222 10.15 6.56 9.32
N ALA A 223 9.21 7.50 9.46
CA ALA A 223 8.64 8.21 8.32
C ALA A 223 9.67 9.08 7.59
N ILE A 224 10.64 9.67 8.31
CA ILE A 224 11.77 10.40 7.70
C ILE A 224 12.70 9.43 6.96
N GLU A 225 13.05 8.30 7.58
CA GLU A 225 13.90 7.28 6.94
C GLU A 225 13.27 6.78 5.63
N GLN A 226 11.95 6.55 5.61
CA GLN A 226 11.23 6.19 4.39
C GLN A 226 11.29 7.30 3.32
N ALA A 227 11.16 8.57 3.71
CA ALA A 227 11.31 9.68 2.77
C ALA A 227 12.71 9.71 2.15
N VAL A 228 13.75 9.53 2.97
CA VAL A 228 15.14 9.47 2.51
C VAL A 228 15.35 8.30 1.56
N GLN A 229 14.85 7.10 1.89
CA GLN A 229 14.96 5.93 1.01
C GLN A 229 14.27 6.15 -0.33
N ALA A 230 13.06 6.70 -0.33
CA ALA A 230 12.31 6.96 -1.57
C ALA A 230 13.01 7.98 -2.48
N VAL A 231 13.65 9.01 -1.91
CA VAL A 231 14.47 9.97 -2.66
C VAL A 231 15.73 9.32 -3.21
N GLN A 232 16.51 8.63 -2.37
CA GLN A 232 17.76 7.96 -2.78
C GLN A 232 17.54 6.91 -3.88
N ARG A 233 16.38 6.24 -3.87
CA ARG A 233 15.99 5.26 -4.88
C ARG A 233 15.37 5.88 -6.13
N GLN A 234 15.13 7.19 -6.13
CA GLN A 234 14.53 7.93 -7.24
C GLN A 234 13.18 7.32 -7.66
N VAL A 235 12.34 6.99 -6.68
CA VAL A 235 11.07 6.29 -6.89
C VAL A 235 10.18 6.97 -7.95
N PRO A 236 9.96 8.31 -7.92
CA PRO A 236 9.16 8.97 -8.95
C PRO A 236 9.70 8.76 -10.37
N GLN A 237 11.01 8.82 -10.55
CA GLN A 237 11.66 8.65 -11.85
C GLN A 237 11.54 7.21 -12.35
N ARG A 238 11.71 6.22 -11.47
CA ARG A 238 11.56 4.81 -11.82
C ARG A 238 10.12 4.44 -12.17
N ILE A 239 9.14 5.05 -11.49
CA ILE A 239 7.73 4.90 -11.84
C ILE A 239 7.48 5.45 -13.25
N ALA A 240 7.93 6.67 -13.54
CA ALA A 240 7.76 7.29 -14.86
C ALA A 240 8.36 6.40 -15.97
N ALA A 241 9.60 5.92 -15.78
CA ALA A 241 10.25 5.04 -16.74
C ALA A 241 9.52 3.70 -16.95
N ARG A 242 8.91 3.14 -15.89
CA ARG A 242 8.12 1.90 -16.00
C ARG A 242 6.79 2.15 -16.72
N LEU A 243 6.13 3.27 -16.48
CA LEU A 243 4.86 3.60 -17.16
C LEU A 243 5.04 3.72 -18.67
N GLU A 244 6.13 4.34 -19.14
CA GLU A 244 6.46 4.42 -20.57
C GLU A 244 6.58 3.04 -21.23
N SER A 245 7.03 2.02 -20.48
CA SER A 245 7.12 0.64 -21.00
C SER A 245 5.78 -0.09 -21.05
N VAL A 246 4.81 0.32 -20.23
CA VAL A 246 3.46 -0.28 -20.17
C VAL A 246 2.54 0.38 -21.19
N TYR A 247 2.69 1.68 -21.37
CA TYR A 247 1.94 2.50 -22.33
C TYR A 247 2.92 3.15 -23.31
N PRO A 248 3.42 2.42 -24.33
CA PRO A 248 4.25 3.04 -25.36
C PRO A 248 3.48 4.19 -26.04
N ALA A 249 4.21 5.23 -26.44
CA ALA A 249 3.63 6.44 -27.05
C ALA A 249 2.57 6.08 -28.12
N GLY A 250 1.31 6.45 -27.88
CA GLY A 250 0.15 6.09 -28.71
C GLY A 250 -0.86 5.13 -28.07
N PHE A 251 -0.65 4.69 -26.82
CA PHE A 251 -1.67 3.95 -26.06
C PHE A 251 -2.71 4.92 -25.50
N GLU A 252 -3.89 4.98 -26.13
CA GLU A 252 -5.06 5.60 -25.50
C GLU A 252 -5.68 4.59 -24.52
N PRO A 253 -5.96 4.99 -23.26
CA PRO A 253 -6.82 4.21 -22.39
C PRO A 253 -8.15 3.95 -23.11
N LEU A 254 -8.74 2.77 -22.90
CA LEU A 254 -10.03 2.43 -23.48
C LEU A 254 -11.04 3.51 -23.09
N ASP A 255 -11.50 4.28 -24.08
CA ASP A 255 -12.54 5.29 -23.90
C ASP A 255 -13.81 4.60 -23.37
N ASP A 256 -14.28 5.05 -22.22
CA ASP A 256 -15.45 4.56 -21.50
C ASP A 256 -16.71 4.69 -22.37
N GLY A 257 -16.99 3.70 -23.22
CA GLY A 257 -18.30 3.62 -23.88
C GLY A 257 -18.41 2.97 -25.25
N LYS A 258 -17.35 2.42 -25.86
CA LYS A 258 -17.52 1.65 -27.12
C LYS A 258 -16.80 0.32 -27.09
N GLY A 259 -17.61 -0.73 -27.10
CA GLY A 259 -17.19 -2.12 -27.14
C GLY A 259 -16.15 -2.41 -28.22
N VAL A 260 -15.26 -3.31 -27.85
CA VAL A 260 -14.16 -3.91 -28.63
C VAL A 260 -14.55 -4.15 -30.09
N ASN A 261 -13.77 -3.58 -31.02
CA ASN A 261 -13.72 -4.07 -32.40
C ASN A 261 -12.28 -4.56 -32.66
N LEU A 262 -12.06 -5.86 -32.45
CA LEU A 262 -10.85 -6.56 -32.83
C LEU A 262 -10.76 -6.59 -34.37
N ARG A 263 -10.07 -5.61 -34.96
CA ARG A 263 -9.50 -5.77 -36.30
C ARG A 263 -8.06 -6.22 -36.15
N ALA A 264 -7.88 -7.53 -36.23
CA ALA A 264 -6.59 -8.14 -36.50
C ALA A 264 -6.09 -7.65 -37.87
N HIS A 265 -4.97 -6.93 -37.87
CA HIS A 265 -4.19 -6.72 -39.09
C HIS A 265 -3.43 -8.02 -39.39
N ARG A 266 -3.79 -8.66 -40.51
CA ARG A 266 -2.84 -9.35 -41.38
C ARG A 266 -2.16 -8.32 -42.27
#